data_AF-M2TES9-F1
#
_entry.id   AF-M2TES9-F1
#
_cell.length_a   1.000
_cell.length_b   1.000
_cell.length_c   1.000
_cell.angle_alpha   90.00
_cell.angle_beta   90.00
_cell.angle_gamma   90.00
#
_symmetry.space_group_name_H-M   'P 1'
#
loop_
_entity.id
_entity.type
_entity.pdbx_description
1 polymer ?
#
loop_
_entity_poly.entity_id
_entity_poly.type
_entity_poly.pdbx_seq_one_letter_code
_entity_poly.pdbx_strand_id
1 'polypeptide(L)'
;MLYIVNEMTFSGYNVVNLDLLYIIAILLGILVIISKNPIVSVLFLIGLFLCISAYLILTGLNFIGLSYLLVYIGAVSILFLFILMLINVRISELLTDSINSIPLAILVDGYLAETSHITSIGNILYGNYSI
;
A
#
# COMPACT_ATOMS: atom_id res chain seq x y z
N MET A 1 -2.27 -21.46 34.63
CA MET A 1 -1.66 -22.53 33.81
C MET A 1 -0.79 -22.00 32.67
N LEU A 2 -1.10 -20.85 32.06
CA LEU A 2 -0.29 -20.24 30.97
C LEU A 2 1.12 -19.76 31.38
N TYR A 3 1.38 -19.45 32.65
CA TYR A 3 2.69 -18.97 33.10
C TYR A 3 3.75 -20.10 33.23
N ILE A 4 3.32 -21.36 33.43
CA ILE A 4 4.23 -22.50 33.66
C ILE A 4 4.88 -23.01 32.36
N VAL A 5 4.23 -22.84 31.20
CA VAL A 5 4.84 -23.20 29.91
C VAL A 5 6.03 -22.28 29.59
N ASN A 6 6.01 -21.06 30.11
CA ASN A 6 6.98 -20.00 29.82
C ASN A 6 8.40 -20.29 30.32
N GLU A 7 8.58 -21.18 31.30
CA GLU A 7 9.94 -21.55 31.75
C GLU A 7 10.54 -22.73 30.99
N MET A 8 9.72 -23.57 30.35
CA MET A 8 10.22 -24.77 29.65
C MET A 8 10.66 -24.52 28.20
N THR A 9 10.28 -23.38 27.58
CA THR A 9 10.60 -23.06 26.18
C THR A 9 11.56 -21.88 26.00
N PHE A 10 11.78 -21.06 27.03
CA PHE A 10 12.63 -19.88 26.90
C PHE A 10 14.08 -20.22 27.23
N SER A 11 14.93 -20.11 26.21
CA SER A 11 16.38 -20.26 26.27
C SER A 11 17.05 -19.14 27.08
N GLY A 12 16.64 -18.91 28.33
CA GLY A 12 17.23 -17.94 29.26
C GLY A 12 17.16 -16.47 28.84
N TYR A 13 16.38 -16.12 27.81
CA TYR A 13 16.24 -14.74 27.34
C TYR A 13 15.27 -13.94 28.23
N ASN A 14 15.64 -12.70 28.52
CA ASN A 14 14.78 -11.78 29.26
C ASN A 14 13.46 -11.54 28.51
N VAL A 15 12.34 -11.76 29.21
CA VAL A 15 10.97 -11.54 28.71
C VAL A 15 10.78 -10.15 28.10
N VAL A 16 11.46 -9.13 28.65
CA VAL A 16 11.42 -7.74 28.18
C VAL A 16 11.87 -7.61 26.71
N ASN A 17 12.87 -8.38 26.27
CA ASN A 17 13.37 -8.29 24.89
C ASN A 17 12.36 -8.84 23.89
N LEU A 18 11.59 -9.85 24.30
CA LEU A 18 10.59 -10.52 23.47
C LEU A 18 9.34 -9.64 23.32
N ASP A 19 8.92 -9.01 24.41
CA ASP A 19 7.81 -8.06 24.41
C ASP A 19 8.10 -6.86 23.50
N LEU A 20 9.32 -6.33 23.54
CA LEU A 20 9.74 -5.23 22.65
C LEU A 20 9.66 -5.66 21.18
N LEU A 21 10.14 -6.86 20.86
CA LEU A 21 10.15 -7.39 19.50
C LEU A 21 8.73 -7.62 18.97
N TYR A 22 7.82 -8.09 19.84
CA TYR A 22 6.41 -8.27 19.54
C TYR A 22 5.72 -6.93 19.20
N ILE A 23 5.97 -5.89 20.00
CA ILE A 23 5.43 -4.54 19.74
C ILE A 23 5.97 -3.99 18.42
N ILE A 24 7.27 -4.16 18.14
CA ILE A 24 7.88 -3.76 16.87
C ILE A 24 7.23 -4.48 15.69
N ALA A 25 6.96 -5.78 15.82
CA ALA A 25 6.35 -6.58 14.75
C ALA A 25 4.93 -6.07 14.43
N ILE A 26 4.12 -5.80 15.45
CA ILE A 26 2.78 -5.22 15.25
C ILE A 26 2.86 -3.86 14.55
N LEU A 27 3.79 -3.00 14.97
CA LEU A 27 4.00 -1.70 14.36
C LEU A 27 4.34 -1.83 12.88
N LEU A 28 5.26 -2.73 12.52
CA LEU A 28 5.62 -3.03 11.13
C LEU A 28 4.41 -3.52 10.33
N GLY A 29 3.59 -4.41 10.90
CA GLY A 29 2.35 -4.88 10.24
C GLY A 29 1.36 -3.74 9.96
N ILE A 30 1.24 -2.77 10.87
CA ILE A 30 0.41 -1.57 10.67
C ILE A 30 1.01 -0.70 9.54
N LEU A 31 2.33 -0.49 9.54
CA LEU A 31 3.05 0.26 8.50
C LEU A 31 2.89 -0.36 7.10
N VAL A 32 2.84 -1.70 6.99
CA VAL A 32 2.55 -2.40 5.73
C VAL A 32 1.22 -1.96 5.14
N ILE A 33 0.18 -1.86 5.97
CA ILE A 33 -1.20 -1.52 5.53
C ILE A 33 -1.35 -0.03 5.22
N ILE A 34 -0.70 0.85 6.01
CA ILE A 34 -0.82 2.30 5.87
C ILE A 34 -0.08 2.85 4.64
N SER A 35 0.99 2.17 4.20
CA SER A 35 1.85 2.67 3.13
C SER A 35 1.10 2.79 1.79
N LYS A 36 1.14 3.98 1.18
CA LYS A 36 0.52 4.25 -0.14
C LYS A 36 1.28 3.65 -1.32
N ASN A 37 2.61 3.52 -1.20
CA ASN A 37 3.46 3.00 -2.26
C ASN A 37 3.61 1.48 -2.11
N PRO A 38 3.20 0.66 -3.09
CA PRO A 38 3.20 -0.81 -2.95
C PRO A 38 4.60 -1.39 -2.69
N ILE A 39 5.64 -0.77 -3.25
CA ILE A 39 7.04 -1.16 -3.04
C ILE A 39 7.47 -0.94 -1.58
N VAL A 40 7.03 0.16 -0.96
CA VAL A 40 7.33 0.49 0.43
C VAL A 40 6.56 -0.43 1.38
N SER A 41 5.32 -0.79 1.04
CA SER A 41 4.51 -1.75 1.79
C SER A 41 5.23 -3.09 1.94
N VAL A 42 5.79 -3.63 0.84
CA VAL A 42 6.52 -4.90 0.89
C VAL A 42 7.87 -4.79 1.60
N LEU A 43 8.52 -3.62 1.56
CA LEU A 43 9.72 -3.40 2.36
C LEU A 43 9.43 -3.55 3.87
N PHE A 44 8.31 -3.01 4.34
CA PHE A 44 7.86 -3.22 5.72
C PHE A 44 7.45 -4.66 6.00
N LEU A 45 6.92 -5.39 5.01
CA LEU A 45 6.58 -6.80 5.13
C LEU A 45 7.83 -7.67 5.33
N ILE A 46 8.92 -7.37 4.60
CA ILE A 46 10.23 -8.01 4.82
C ILE A 46 10.72 -7.75 6.24
N GLY A 47 10.60 -6.51 6.72
CA GLY A 47 10.90 -6.16 8.10
C GLY A 47 10.09 -6.97 9.12
N LEU A 48 8.79 -7.15 8.89
CA LEU A 48 7.90 -7.94 9.73
C LEU A 48 8.38 -9.41 9.83
N PHE A 49 8.69 -10.03 8.69
CA PHE A 49 9.22 -11.40 8.69
C PHE A 49 10.58 -11.52 9.37
N LEU A 50 11.41 -10.48 9.31
CA LEU A 50 12.70 -10.44 10.00
C LEU A 50 12.49 -10.41 11.52
N CYS A 51 11.57 -9.59 12.02
CA CYS A 51 11.19 -9.59 13.44
C CYS A 51 10.62 -10.94 13.88
N ILE A 52 9.75 -11.57 13.09
CA ILE A 52 9.20 -12.90 13.41
C ILE A 52 10.33 -13.96 13.44
N SER A 53 11.24 -13.94 12.47
CA SER A 53 12.40 -14.83 12.45
C SER A 53 13.28 -14.64 13.68
N ALA A 54 13.58 -13.39 14.06
CA ALA A 54 14.37 -13.09 15.25
C ALA A 54 13.66 -13.54 16.53
N TYR A 55 12.34 -13.36 16.63
CA TYR A 55 11.53 -13.88 17.74
C TYR A 55 11.65 -15.40 17.86
N LEU A 56 11.48 -16.11 16.74
CA LEU A 56 11.56 -17.57 16.70
C LEU A 56 12.95 -18.10 17.11
N ILE A 57 14.01 -17.46 16.62
CA ILE A 57 15.39 -17.79 17.00
C ILE A 57 15.62 -17.58 18.50
N LEU A 58 15.16 -16.46 19.07
CA LEU A 58 15.27 -16.19 20.50
C LEU A 58 14.48 -17.20 21.36
N THR A 59 13.34 -17.68 20.88
CA THR A 59 12.57 -18.75 21.55
C THR A 59 13.20 -20.15 21.40
N GLY A 60 14.36 -20.29 20.74
CA GLY A 60 15.06 -21.56 20.54
C GLY A 60 14.61 -22.34 19.29
N LEU A 61 13.68 -21.81 18.50
CA LEU A 61 13.17 -22.43 17.27
C LEU A 61 14.03 -22.07 16.04
N ASN A 62 15.33 -22.39 16.11
CA ASN A 62 16.32 -21.94 15.13
C ASN A 62 16.00 -22.37 13.69
N PHE A 63 15.60 -23.62 13.48
CA PHE A 63 15.30 -24.14 12.14
C PHE A 63 14.09 -23.44 11.50
N ILE A 64 13.02 -23.22 12.27
CA ILE A 64 11.83 -22.52 11.79
C ILE A 64 12.17 -21.04 11.53
N GLY A 65 12.94 -20.38 12.41
CA GLY A 65 13.38 -19.01 12.21
C GLY A 65 14.21 -18.83 10.92
N LEU A 66 15.20 -19.69 10.70
CA LEU A 66 15.99 -19.70 9.46
C LEU A 66 15.12 -19.96 8.22
N SER A 67 14.11 -20.83 8.32
CA SER A 67 13.17 -21.05 7.23
C SER A 67 12.34 -19.79 6.90
N TYR A 68 11.98 -18.99 7.90
CA TYR A 68 11.33 -17.69 7.68
C TYR A 68 12.20 -16.74 6.87
N LEU A 69 13.50 -16.65 7.20
CA LEU A 69 14.47 -15.87 6.42
C LEU A 69 14.58 -16.38 4.97
N LEU A 70 14.74 -17.68 4.77
CA LEU A 70 14.97 -18.23 3.42
C LEU A 70 13.73 -18.23 2.53
N VAL A 71 12.58 -18.64 3.06
CA VAL A 71 11.36 -18.83 2.25
C VAL A 71 10.57 -17.53 2.16
N TYR A 72 10.30 -16.88 3.29
CA TYR A 72 9.41 -15.72 3.30
C TYR A 72 10.12 -14.45 2.83
N ILE A 73 11.31 -14.15 3.36
CA ILE A 73 12.09 -12.99 2.90
C ILE A 73 12.74 -13.31 1.55
N GLY A 74 13.37 -14.48 1.42
CA GLY A 74 14.14 -14.87 0.23
C GLY A 74 13.30 -15.14 -1.03
N ALA A 75 12.21 -15.90 -0.93
CA ALA A 75 11.40 -16.24 -2.11
C ALA A 75 10.14 -15.39 -2.20
N VAL A 76 9.27 -15.47 -1.20
CA VAL A 76 7.90 -14.91 -1.27
C VAL A 76 7.92 -13.38 -1.38
N SER A 77 8.69 -12.69 -0.53
CA SER A 77 8.70 -11.22 -0.49
C SER A 77 9.40 -10.61 -1.70
N ILE A 78 10.48 -11.23 -2.18
CA ILE A 78 11.18 -10.78 -3.40
C ILE A 78 10.31 -11.00 -4.64
N LEU A 79 9.58 -12.12 -4.72
CA LEU A 79 8.59 -12.35 -5.76
C LEU A 79 7.47 -11.29 -5.72
N PHE A 80 6.98 -10.96 -4.53
CA PHE A 80 6.01 -9.86 -4.35
C PHE A 80 6.56 -8.52 -4.83
N LEU A 81 7.80 -8.17 -4.51
CA LEU A 81 8.44 -6.94 -5.03
C LEU A 81 8.47 -6.93 -6.56
N PHE A 82 8.84 -8.05 -7.17
CA PHE A 82 8.90 -8.16 -8.62
C PHE A 82 7.52 -7.95 -9.27
N ILE A 83 6.49 -8.63 -8.75
CA ILE A 83 5.11 -8.52 -9.25
C ILE A 83 4.56 -7.11 -9.06
N LEU A 84 4.72 -6.53 -7.87
CA LEU A 84 4.18 -5.21 -7.56
C LEU A 84 4.86 -4.10 -8.38
N MET A 85 6.18 -4.20 -8.59
CA MET A 85 6.88 -3.25 -9.46
C MET A 85 6.36 -3.29 -10.89
N LEU A 86 6.16 -4.50 -11.45
CA LEU A 86 5.61 -4.66 -12.80
C LEU A 86 4.18 -4.12 -12.93
N ILE A 87 3.36 -4.23 -11.89
CA ILE A 87 2.02 -3.64 -11.87
C ILE A 87 2.10 -2.11 -11.78
N ASN A 88 2.93 -1.58 -10.86
CA ASN A 88 3.01 -0.13 -10.59
C ASN A 88 3.42 0.68 -11.84
N VAL A 89 4.36 0.18 -12.63
CA VAL A 89 4.82 0.84 -13.87
C VAL A 89 3.68 1.04 -14.87
N ARG A 90 2.78 0.07 -15.01
CA ARG A 90 1.65 0.17 -15.96
C ARG A 90 0.61 1.20 -15.52
N ILE A 91 0.39 1.38 -14.22
CA ILE A 91 -0.57 2.37 -13.72
C ILE A 91 -0.07 3.80 -14.00
N SER A 92 1.22 4.08 -13.83
CA SER A 92 1.77 5.41 -14.12
C SER A 92 1.70 5.80 -15.60
N GLU A 93 1.81 4.81 -16.50
CA GLU A 93 1.72 5.04 -17.95
C GLU A 93 0.28 5.36 -18.38
N LEU A 94 -0.71 4.61 -17.87
CA LEU A 94 -2.13 4.87 -18.13
C LEU A 94 -2.62 6.23 -17.60
N LEU A 95 -2.09 6.68 -16.46
CA LEU A 95 -2.40 8.01 -15.94
C LEU A 95 -1.75 9.12 -16.80
N THR A 96 -0.57 8.87 -17.36
CA THR A 96 0.12 9.84 -18.24
C THR A 96 -0.66 10.06 -19.54
N ASP A 97 -1.29 9.02 -20.10
CA ASP A 97 -2.16 9.17 -21.26
C ASP A 97 -3.47 9.92 -20.93
N SER A 98 -4.01 9.73 -19.72
CA SER A 98 -5.23 10.41 -19.28
C SER A 98 -5.02 11.88 -18.87
N ILE A 99 -3.86 12.27 -18.32
CA ILE A 99 -3.61 13.68 -17.95
C ILE A 99 -3.49 14.58 -19.18
N ASN A 100 -3.15 14.02 -20.35
CA ASN A 100 -3.08 14.81 -21.59
C ASN A 100 -4.47 15.19 -22.12
N SER A 101 -5.52 14.45 -21.75
CA SER A 101 -6.91 14.79 -22.11
C SER A 101 -7.63 15.66 -21.07
N ILE A 102 -7.09 15.82 -19.85
CA ILE A 102 -7.64 16.72 -18.83
C ILE A 102 -7.69 18.20 -19.30
N PRO A 103 -6.62 18.81 -19.85
CA PRO A 103 -6.71 20.19 -20.33
C PRO A 103 -7.66 20.32 -21.53
N LEU A 104 -7.78 19.30 -22.37
CA LEU A 104 -8.73 19.26 -23.47
C LEU A 104 -10.19 19.12 -22.97
N ALA A 105 -10.44 18.30 -21.96
CA ALA A 105 -11.76 18.12 -21.35
C ALA A 105 -12.25 19.42 -20.68
N ILE A 106 -11.38 20.08 -19.91
CA ILE A 106 -11.70 21.37 -19.29
C ILE A 106 -11.99 22.45 -20.33
N LEU A 107 -11.25 22.47 -21.45
CA LEU A 107 -11.47 23.41 -22.55
C LEU A 107 -12.82 23.17 -23.26
N VAL A 108 -13.17 21.91 -23.53
CA VAL A 108 -14.42 21.54 -24.20
C VAL A 108 -15.63 21.86 -23.33
N ASP A 109 -15.57 21.55 -22.03
CA ASP A 109 -16.66 21.84 -21.09
C ASP A 109 -16.88 23.36 -20.91
N GLY A 110 -15.80 24.16 -20.90
CA GLY A 110 -15.88 25.62 -20.86
C GLY A 110 -16.54 26.22 -22.10
N TYR A 111 -16.18 25.73 -23.30
CA TYR A 111 -16.75 26.23 -24.56
C TYR A 111 -18.25 25.88 -24.69
N LEU A 112 -18.66 24.70 -24.22
CA LEU A 112 -20.07 24.30 -24.16
C LEU A 112 -20.90 25.18 -23.20
N ALA A 113 -20.33 25.57 -22.06
CA ALA A 113 -21.01 26.48 -21.13
C ALA A 113 -21.26 27.87 -21.74
N GLU A 114 -20.27 28.44 -22.43
CA GLU A 114 -20.43 29.76 -23.07
C GLU A 114 -21.48 29.73 -24.20
N THR A 115 -21.46 28.68 -25.04
CA THR A 115 -22.44 28.55 -26.13
C THR A 115 -23.88 28.41 -25.62
N SER A 116 -24.10 27.78 -24.47
CA SER A 116 -25.43 27.68 -23.83
C SER A 116 -25.99 29.04 -23.37
N HIS A 117 -25.11 29.95 -22.93
CA HIS A 117 -25.51 31.26 -22.44
C HIS A 117 -25.90 32.20 -23.61
N ILE A 118 -25.16 32.14 -24.71
CA ILE A 118 -25.41 32.96 -25.91
C ILE A 118 -26.69 32.47 -26.62
N THR A 119 -26.92 31.16 -26.68
CA THR A 119 -28.15 30.58 -27.25
C THR A 119 -29.39 30.86 -26.40
N SER A 120 -29.27 30.90 -25.06
CA SER A 120 -30.37 31.31 -24.17
C SER A 120 -30.77 32.79 -24.37
N ILE A 121 -29.79 33.70 -24.48
CA ILE A 121 -30.05 35.11 -24.79
C ILE A 121 -30.66 35.26 -26.19
N GLY A 122 -30.13 34.52 -27.17
CA GLY A 122 -30.70 34.46 -28.51
C GLY A 122 -32.16 34.00 -28.47
N ASN A 123 -32.49 32.90 -27.80
CA ASN A 123 -33.87 32.39 -27.77
C ASN A 123 -34.86 33.35 -27.10
N ILE A 124 -34.42 34.15 -26.12
CA ILE A 124 -35.24 35.18 -25.47
C ILE A 124 -35.47 36.38 -26.41
N LEU A 125 -34.46 36.78 -27.18
CA LEU A 125 -34.60 37.85 -28.17
C LEU A 125 -35.47 37.37 -29.34
N TYR A 126 -35.15 36.23 -29.96
CA TYR A 126 -35.87 35.66 -31.10
C TYR A 126 -37.27 35.12 -30.80
N GLY A 127 -37.56 34.73 -29.55
CA GLY A 127 -38.89 34.27 -29.14
C GLY A 127 -39.89 35.40 -28.81
N ASN A 128 -39.44 36.63 -28.59
CA ASN A 128 -40.30 37.76 -28.21
C ASN A 128 -40.75 38.64 -29.39
N TYR A 129 -40.24 38.42 -30.61
CA TYR A 129 -40.87 38.92 -31.83
C TYR A 129 -41.62 37.81 -32.53
N SER A 130 -42.73 37.40 -31.89
CA SER A 130 -43.87 36.91 -32.64
C SER A 130 -44.51 38.11 -33.36
N ILE A 131 -44.80 37.90 -34.64
CA ILE A 131 -45.86 38.63 -35.36
C ILE A 131 -47.12 38.63 -34.48
#